data_AF-A0A7H0GRR5-F1
#
_entry.id   AF-A0A7H0GRR5-F1
#
_cell.length_a   1.000
_cell.length_b   1.000
_cell.length_c   1.000
_cell.angle_alpha   90.00
_cell.angle_beta   90.00
_cell.angle_gamma   90.00
#
_symmetry.space_group_name_H-M   'P 1'
#
loop_
_entity.id
_entity.type
_entity.pdbx_description
1 polymer ?
#
loop_
_entity_poly.entity_id
_entity_poly.type
_entity_poly.pdbx_seq_one_letter_code
_entity_poly.pdbx_strand_id
1 'polypeptide(L)'
;MSSDSTTPLDLFTQKTDTELHYYLENPDLYHADVVAAAQQELHRREAATRPHLIESEDFATDDYDNEPVERRWLAPAIGAALLAVGCVLYSQFHKPSPALGVVPKAPTELQSVELNVLPTFEVETAAQVKTEPSLLPAKERTDKKPLGKYLILAGRFWKAEKQAEFLADQVAIAKIDSTFPGKASLVYDQWRELTRVLVYNHNLRPVMQQRINMMHDVANRRMQSLQQMRENYSLGRPPMNSEVLKTLAPVEDMLYELRGGKQPTHHIDLTVAR
;
A
#
# COMPACT_ATOMS: atom_id res chain seq x y z
N MET A 1 7.87 -4.17 -39.81
CA MET A 1 7.09 -4.80 -38.73
C MET A 1 7.86 -6.05 -38.33
N SER A 2 8.67 -5.96 -37.28
CA SER A 2 9.41 -7.08 -36.74
C SER A 2 8.79 -7.42 -35.40
N SER A 3 8.15 -8.56 -35.32
CA SER A 3 7.58 -9.10 -34.09
C SER A 3 8.70 -9.87 -33.39
N ASP A 4 9.29 -9.30 -32.34
CA ASP A 4 10.19 -10.04 -31.46
C ASP A 4 9.35 -11.00 -30.60
N SER A 5 9.28 -12.25 -31.04
CA SER A 5 8.76 -13.35 -30.24
C SER A 5 9.85 -13.80 -29.26
N THR A 6 10.00 -13.08 -28.14
CA THR A 6 10.79 -13.55 -27.00
C THR A 6 10.07 -14.73 -26.37
N THR A 7 10.62 -15.93 -26.55
CA THR A 7 10.09 -17.17 -25.96
C THR A 7 10.02 -17.02 -24.44
N PRO A 8 8.88 -17.31 -23.78
CA PRO A 8 8.69 -17.05 -22.35
C PRO A 8 9.74 -17.72 -21.46
N LEU A 9 10.31 -18.85 -21.90
CA LEU A 9 11.37 -19.57 -21.19
C LEU A 9 12.64 -18.73 -20.95
N ASP A 10 12.97 -17.80 -21.85
CA ASP A 10 14.15 -16.93 -21.75
C ASP A 10 13.94 -15.77 -20.74
N LEU A 11 12.69 -15.44 -20.42
CA LEU A 11 12.35 -14.42 -19.41
C LEU A 11 12.47 -14.95 -17.97
N PHE A 12 12.38 -16.26 -17.74
CA PHE A 12 12.38 -16.86 -16.39
C PHE A 12 13.78 -17.21 -15.87
N THR A 13 14.78 -17.32 -16.74
CA THR A 13 16.18 -17.57 -16.35
C THR A 13 16.79 -16.40 -15.56
N GLN A 14 16.29 -15.19 -15.76
CA GLN A 14 16.75 -13.97 -15.07
C GLN A 14 15.94 -13.63 -13.80
N LYS A 15 14.84 -14.35 -13.54
CA LYS A 15 13.95 -14.09 -12.40
C LYS A 15 14.42 -14.80 -11.13
N THR A 16 14.15 -14.19 -9.99
CA THR A 16 14.49 -14.73 -8.66
C THR A 16 13.48 -15.81 -8.23
N ASP A 17 13.88 -16.70 -7.32
CA ASP A 17 13.02 -17.82 -6.88
C ASP A 17 11.72 -17.34 -6.20
N THR A 18 11.79 -16.22 -5.48
CA THR A 18 10.62 -15.56 -4.88
C THR A 18 9.63 -15.08 -5.92
N GLU A 19 10.12 -14.55 -7.05
CA GLU A 19 9.25 -14.13 -8.16
C GLU A 19 8.64 -15.33 -8.86
N LEU A 20 9.38 -16.43 -9.05
CA LEU A 20 8.87 -17.68 -9.61
C LEU A 20 7.73 -18.26 -8.76
N HIS A 21 7.86 -18.22 -7.43
CA HIS A 21 6.79 -18.63 -6.51
C HIS A 21 5.55 -17.73 -6.59
N TYR A 22 5.72 -16.42 -6.78
CA TYR A 22 4.60 -15.48 -6.89
C TYR A 22 3.66 -15.80 -8.07
N TYR A 23 4.21 -16.30 -9.20
CA TYR A 23 3.41 -16.74 -10.34
C TYR A 23 2.56 -17.98 -10.04
N LEU A 24 3.01 -18.84 -9.11
CA LEU A 24 2.29 -20.04 -8.68
C LEU A 24 1.23 -19.73 -7.62
N GLU A 25 1.45 -18.72 -6.78
CA GLU A 25 0.49 -18.28 -5.76
C GLU A 25 -0.70 -17.52 -6.35
N ASN A 26 -0.55 -16.94 -7.54
CA ASN A 26 -1.57 -16.12 -8.20
C ASN A 26 -1.84 -16.57 -9.65
N PRO A 27 -2.24 -17.83 -9.90
CA PRO A 27 -2.40 -18.36 -11.25
C PRO A 27 -3.48 -17.63 -12.06
N ASP A 28 -4.48 -17.05 -11.38
CA ASP A 28 -5.59 -16.31 -12.00
C ASP A 28 -5.16 -14.99 -12.66
N LEU A 29 -3.98 -14.47 -12.29
CA LEU A 29 -3.44 -13.21 -12.81
C LEU A 29 -2.56 -13.38 -14.04
N TYR A 30 -2.27 -14.63 -14.44
CA TYR A 30 -1.32 -14.95 -15.49
C TYR A 30 -1.89 -15.95 -16.50
N HIS A 31 -1.33 -15.96 -17.71
CA HIS A 31 -1.65 -16.98 -18.69
C HIS A 31 -1.10 -18.35 -18.25
N ALA A 32 -1.83 -19.43 -18.55
CA ALA A 32 -1.46 -20.79 -18.17
C ALA A 32 -0.03 -21.17 -18.60
N ASP A 33 0.43 -20.67 -19.75
CA ASP A 33 1.78 -20.92 -20.28
C ASP A 33 2.88 -20.27 -19.44
N VAL A 34 2.60 -19.12 -18.81
CA VAL A 34 3.52 -18.39 -17.91
C VAL A 34 3.67 -19.15 -16.60
N VAL A 35 2.56 -19.65 -16.06
CA VAL A 35 2.54 -20.45 -14.83
C VAL A 35 3.26 -21.79 -15.04
N ALA A 36 3.01 -22.45 -16.17
CA ALA A 36 3.68 -23.70 -16.53
C ALA A 36 5.21 -23.52 -16.70
N ALA A 37 5.64 -22.44 -17.36
CA ALA A 37 7.06 -22.13 -17.52
C ALA A 37 7.74 -21.78 -16.18
N ALA A 38 7.06 -21.04 -15.29
CA ALA A 38 7.56 -20.75 -13.95
C ALA A 38 7.72 -22.02 -13.11
N GLN A 39 6.74 -22.94 -13.16
CA GLN A 39 6.80 -24.23 -12.47
C GLN A 39 7.98 -25.09 -12.98
N GLN A 40 8.21 -25.12 -14.28
CA GLN A 40 9.30 -25.89 -14.89
C GLN A 40 10.68 -25.35 -14.49
N GLU A 41 10.85 -24.03 -14.43
CA GLU A 41 12.10 -23.41 -14.01
C GLU A 41 12.36 -23.63 -12.51
N LEU A 42 11.32 -23.58 -11.67
CA LEU A 42 11.43 -23.84 -10.24
C LEU A 42 11.86 -25.29 -9.97
N HIS A 43 11.25 -26.27 -10.65
CA HIS A 43 11.69 -27.66 -10.58
C HIS A 43 13.11 -27.88 -11.11
N ARG A 44 13.53 -27.14 -12.15
CA ARG A 44 14.91 -27.20 -12.66
C ARG A 44 15.91 -26.72 -11.61
N ARG A 45 15.56 -25.66 -10.86
CA ARG A 45 16.42 -25.10 -9.81
C ARG A 45 16.46 -25.99 -8.57
N GLU A 46 15.32 -26.52 -8.14
CA GLU A 46 15.26 -27.49 -7.04
C GLU A 46 16.08 -28.76 -7.34
N ALA A 47 16.09 -29.21 -8.60
CA ALA A 47 16.93 -30.33 -9.02
C ALA A 47 18.43 -29.99 -8.99
N ALA A 48 18.81 -28.73 -9.22
CA ALA A 48 20.18 -28.25 -9.14
C ALA A 48 20.66 -27.98 -7.70
N THR A 49 19.74 -27.73 -6.76
CA THR A 49 20.03 -27.40 -5.34
C THR A 49 19.92 -28.62 -4.40
N ARG A 50 19.95 -29.86 -4.91
CA ARG A 50 20.22 -31.04 -4.07
C ARG A 50 21.73 -31.31 -3.99
N PRO A 51 22.44 -30.85 -2.95
CA PRO A 51 23.74 -31.41 -2.64
C PRO A 51 23.57 -32.86 -2.18
N HIS A 52 24.37 -33.73 -2.80
CA HIS A 52 24.63 -35.09 -2.35
C HIS A 52 24.93 -35.12 -0.85
N LEU A 53 24.04 -35.75 -0.08
CA LEU A 53 24.28 -36.21 1.28
C LEU A 53 25.21 -37.42 1.26
N ILE A 54 26.47 -37.24 1.67
CA ILE A 54 27.40 -38.24 2.25
C ILE A 54 28.34 -37.41 3.16
N GLU A 55 28.11 -37.32 4.47
CA GLU A 55 28.55 -38.22 5.54
C GLU A 55 29.99 -37.95 6.05
N SER A 56 30.04 -37.58 7.33
CA SER A 56 31.10 -37.76 8.36
C SER A 56 32.32 -36.84 8.45
N GLU A 57 32.40 -36.20 9.63
CA GLU A 57 33.60 -35.71 10.31
C GLU A 57 34.62 -36.84 10.56
N ASP A 58 35.93 -36.57 10.48
CA ASP A 58 36.87 -36.98 11.53
C ASP A 58 38.21 -36.23 11.46
N PHE A 59 38.82 -36.01 12.63
CA PHE A 59 40.18 -35.49 12.83
C PHE A 59 41.18 -36.65 12.83
N ALA A 60 42.34 -36.54 12.16
CA ALA A 60 43.64 -37.06 12.65
C ALA A 60 44.84 -36.74 11.75
N THR A 61 45.97 -36.69 12.43
CA THR A 61 47.39 -36.39 12.13
C THR A 61 48.15 -37.33 11.18
N ASP A 62 49.23 -36.77 10.60
CA ASP A 62 50.54 -37.33 10.15
C ASP A 62 50.67 -38.84 9.85
N ASP A 63 51.21 -39.20 8.67
CA ASP A 63 52.61 -39.64 8.48
C ASP A 63 52.88 -40.04 7.00
N TYR A 64 54.16 -40.05 6.64
CA TYR A 64 54.81 -40.10 5.32
C TYR A 64 54.78 -41.46 4.58
N ASP A 65 55.14 -41.37 3.29
CA ASP A 65 55.73 -42.38 2.38
C ASP A 65 54.87 -43.46 1.69
N ASN A 66 54.54 -43.22 0.42
CA ASN A 66 55.01 -44.03 -0.73
C ASN A 66 54.69 -43.36 -2.09
N GLU A 67 55.75 -43.05 -2.84
CA GLU A 67 55.80 -42.57 -4.23
C GLU A 67 55.31 -43.65 -5.26
N PRO A 68 54.96 -43.33 -6.55
CA PRO A 68 55.77 -42.53 -7.46
C PRO A 68 55.07 -41.52 -8.39
N VAL A 69 55.76 -40.39 -8.53
CA VAL A 69 56.00 -39.53 -9.69
C VAL A 69 55.32 -39.94 -11.01
N GLU A 70 54.43 -39.10 -11.55
CA GLU A 70 54.45 -38.72 -12.97
C GLU A 70 53.77 -37.35 -13.23
N ARG A 71 54.53 -36.45 -13.88
CA ARG A 71 54.11 -35.28 -14.70
C ARG A 71 53.69 -33.98 -14.01
N ARG A 72 54.65 -33.40 -13.29
CA ARG A 72 54.57 -32.11 -12.56
C ARG A 72 54.99 -30.87 -13.38
N TRP A 73 54.70 -30.81 -14.69
CA TRP A 73 55.09 -29.67 -15.56
C TRP A 73 53.94 -28.98 -16.31
N LEU A 74 52.69 -29.41 -16.15
CA LEU A 74 51.52 -28.79 -16.82
C LEU A 74 50.79 -27.71 -15.98
N ALA A 75 51.14 -27.54 -14.71
CA ALA A 75 50.47 -26.60 -13.81
C ALA A 75 50.75 -25.09 -14.08
N PRO A 76 51.96 -24.64 -14.51
CA PRO A 76 52.20 -23.19 -14.63
C PRO A 76 51.63 -22.57 -15.93
N ALA A 77 51.29 -23.36 -16.94
CA ALA A 77 50.78 -22.86 -18.22
C ALA A 77 49.29 -22.47 -18.17
N ILE A 78 48.47 -23.21 -17.41
CA ILE A 78 47.02 -22.96 -17.32
C ILE A 78 46.73 -21.72 -16.45
N GLY A 79 47.52 -21.52 -15.39
CA GLY A 79 47.39 -20.36 -14.50
C GLY A 79 47.66 -19.03 -15.21
N ALA A 80 48.69 -18.96 -16.06
CA ALA A 80 49.02 -17.75 -16.81
C ALA A 80 47.97 -17.40 -17.87
N ALA A 81 47.39 -18.41 -18.53
CA ALA A 81 46.34 -18.21 -19.54
C ALA A 81 45.05 -17.66 -18.92
N LEU A 82 44.62 -18.17 -17.76
CA LEU A 82 43.43 -17.67 -17.06
C LEU A 82 43.60 -16.23 -16.56
N LEU A 83 44.81 -15.87 -16.10
CA LEU A 83 45.09 -14.51 -15.62
C LEU A 83 45.10 -13.49 -16.78
N ALA A 84 45.62 -13.87 -17.95
CA ALA A 84 45.58 -13.04 -19.14
C ALA A 84 44.14 -12.82 -19.65
N VAL A 85 43.32 -13.87 -19.69
CA VAL A 85 41.89 -13.77 -20.07
C VAL A 85 41.11 -12.92 -19.06
N GLY A 86 41.37 -13.10 -17.76
CA GLY A 86 40.78 -12.27 -16.70
C GLY A 86 41.11 -10.79 -16.83
N CYS A 87 42.38 -10.44 -17.08
CA CYS A 87 42.80 -9.05 -17.29
C CYS A 87 42.22 -8.42 -18.58
N VAL A 88 42.11 -9.20 -19.66
CA VAL A 88 41.50 -8.71 -20.91
C VAL A 88 40.00 -8.48 -20.73
N LEU A 89 39.27 -9.39 -20.06
CA LEU A 89 37.85 -9.19 -19.79
C LEU A 89 37.64 -8.01 -18.83
N TYR A 90 38.41 -7.92 -17.75
CA TYR A 90 38.31 -6.83 -16.79
C TYR A 90 38.52 -5.46 -17.46
N SER A 91 39.53 -5.34 -18.33
CA SER A 91 39.81 -4.09 -19.07
C SER A 91 38.78 -3.77 -20.14
N GLN A 92 38.04 -4.75 -20.68
CA GLN A 92 36.93 -4.48 -21.61
C GLN A 92 35.66 -4.02 -20.89
N PHE A 93 35.37 -4.56 -19.70
CA PHE A 93 34.20 -4.16 -18.92
C PHE A 93 34.41 -2.90 -18.06
N HIS A 94 35.65 -2.52 -17.79
CA HIS A 94 36.00 -1.32 -17.00
C HIS A 94 36.66 -0.22 -17.85
N LYS A 95 36.27 -0.07 -19.12
CA LYS A 95 36.61 1.14 -19.87
C LYS A 95 35.79 2.30 -19.30
N PRO A 96 36.42 3.37 -18.75
CA PRO A 96 35.68 4.57 -18.41
C PRO A 96 35.06 5.11 -19.71
N SER A 97 33.73 5.28 -19.71
CA SER A 97 33.04 5.96 -20.81
C SER A 97 33.71 7.32 -21.05
N PRO A 98 33.99 7.72 -22.31
CA PRO A 98 34.48 9.06 -22.58
C PRO A 98 33.46 10.05 -22.06
N ALA A 99 33.90 10.95 -21.18
CA ALA A 99 33.06 12.00 -20.62
C ALA A 99 32.52 12.85 -21.78
N LEU A 100 31.26 12.62 -22.14
CA LEU A 100 30.52 13.53 -23.00
C LEU A 100 30.40 14.84 -22.24
N GLY A 101 30.91 15.92 -22.85
CA GLY A 101 30.87 17.25 -22.28
C GLY A 101 29.46 17.60 -21.81
N VAL A 102 29.32 17.79 -20.50
CA VAL A 102 28.08 18.25 -19.88
C VAL A 102 27.85 19.68 -20.37
N VAL A 103 26.90 19.84 -21.29
CA VAL A 103 26.30 21.14 -21.58
C VAL A 103 25.73 21.66 -20.25
N PRO A 104 26.09 22.87 -19.78
CA PRO A 104 25.58 23.39 -18.53
C PRO A 104 24.05 23.50 -18.63
N LYS A 105 23.37 22.57 -17.97
CA LYS A 105 21.92 22.62 -17.76
C LYS A 105 21.66 23.88 -16.95
N ALA A 106 20.88 24.81 -17.52
CA ALA A 106 20.46 26.02 -16.82
C ALA A 106 19.94 25.63 -15.41
N PRO A 107 20.30 26.40 -14.37
CA PRO A 107 19.98 26.04 -13.00
C PRO A 107 18.48 25.82 -12.87
N THR A 108 18.09 24.60 -12.54
CA THR A 108 16.71 24.28 -12.16
C THR A 108 16.41 25.11 -10.91
N GLU A 109 15.68 26.20 -11.07
CA GLU A 109 15.24 27.01 -9.95
C GLU A 109 14.36 26.15 -9.06
N LEU A 110 14.80 25.95 -7.81
CA LEU A 110 14.00 25.30 -6.79
C LEU A 110 12.89 26.27 -6.42
N GLN A 111 11.73 26.13 -7.06
CA GLN A 111 10.52 26.83 -6.64
C GLN A 111 10.17 26.35 -5.23
N SER A 112 10.20 27.26 -4.25
CA SER A 112 9.69 26.96 -2.91
C SER A 112 8.20 26.67 -3.02
N VAL A 113 7.84 25.39 -3.09
CA VAL A 113 6.44 24.96 -3.03
C VAL A 113 5.97 25.23 -1.62
N GLU A 114 5.04 26.17 -1.47
CA GLU A 114 4.39 26.44 -0.20
C GLU A 114 3.66 25.18 0.25
N LEU A 115 4.21 24.52 1.27
CA LEU A 115 3.63 23.32 1.85
C LEU A 115 2.40 23.73 2.66
N ASN A 116 1.23 23.79 2.01
CA ASN A 116 -0.04 23.88 2.72
C ASN A 116 -0.30 22.54 3.42
N VAL A 117 0.14 22.41 4.67
CA VAL A 117 -0.04 21.20 5.49
C VAL A 117 -1.50 21.07 5.92
N LEU A 118 -2.02 19.83 5.91
CA LEU A 118 -3.34 19.53 6.44
C LEU A 118 -3.35 19.71 7.97
N PRO A 119 -4.30 20.46 8.55
CA PRO A 119 -4.36 20.60 10.01
C PRO A 119 -4.63 19.26 10.69
N THR A 120 -4.17 19.12 11.93
CA THR A 120 -4.22 17.86 12.68
C THR A 120 -5.52 17.65 13.47
N PHE A 121 -6.25 18.73 13.79
CA PHE A 121 -7.55 18.72 14.48
C PHE A 121 -7.62 17.91 15.79
N GLU A 122 -6.48 17.71 16.47
CA GLU A 122 -6.40 16.82 17.64
C GLU A 122 -7.23 17.34 18.82
N VAL A 123 -7.28 18.67 19.00
CA VAL A 123 -8.00 19.30 20.12
C VAL A 123 -9.51 19.17 19.94
N GLU A 124 -10.02 19.49 18.75
CA GLU A 124 -11.45 19.37 18.44
C GLU A 124 -11.89 17.91 18.47
N THR A 125 -11.08 17.00 17.92
CA THR A 125 -11.34 15.56 17.95
C THR A 125 -11.41 15.04 19.38
N ALA A 126 -10.44 15.41 20.22
CA ALA A 126 -10.43 14.99 21.62
C ALA A 126 -11.63 15.54 22.41
N ALA A 127 -12.08 16.77 22.11
CA ALA A 127 -13.29 17.33 22.69
C ALA A 127 -14.54 16.54 22.29
N GLN A 128 -14.66 16.17 21.01
CA GLN A 128 -15.78 15.37 20.50
C GLN A 128 -15.78 13.95 21.11
N VAL A 129 -14.63 13.28 21.18
CA VAL A 129 -14.54 11.93 21.77
C VAL A 129 -14.87 11.94 23.27
N LYS A 130 -14.63 13.04 23.98
CA LYS A 130 -15.01 13.17 25.40
C LYS A 130 -16.52 13.21 25.62
N THR A 131 -17.32 13.65 24.64
CA THR A 131 -18.78 13.67 24.76
C THR A 131 -19.40 12.32 24.41
N GLU A 132 -18.75 11.51 23.59
CA GLU A 132 -19.24 10.19 23.14
C GLU A 132 -19.78 9.27 24.26
N PRO A 133 -19.12 9.11 25.43
CA PRO A 133 -19.67 8.27 26.49
C PRO A 133 -21.05 8.73 26.98
N SER A 134 -21.34 10.03 27.03
CA SER A 134 -22.61 10.54 27.54
C SER A 134 -23.80 10.20 26.61
N LEU A 135 -23.51 9.90 25.34
CA LEU A 135 -24.47 9.50 24.32
C LEU A 135 -24.87 8.01 24.44
N LEU A 136 -24.16 7.24 25.27
CA LEU A 136 -24.40 5.82 25.46
C LEU A 136 -25.27 5.54 26.70
N PRO A 137 -26.18 4.55 26.63
CA PRO A 137 -26.95 4.11 27.78
C PRO A 137 -26.05 3.75 28.97
N ALA A 138 -26.49 4.04 30.19
CA ALA A 138 -25.73 3.76 31.41
C ALA A 138 -25.28 2.29 31.51
N LYS A 139 -26.15 1.37 31.07
CA LYS A 139 -25.85 -0.07 31.01
C LYS A 139 -24.61 -0.36 30.17
N GLU A 140 -24.44 0.32 29.05
CA GLU A 140 -23.32 0.10 28.11
C GLU A 140 -22.00 0.75 28.54
N ARG A 141 -22.08 1.77 29.40
CA ARG A 141 -20.89 2.46 29.94
C ARG A 141 -20.14 1.68 31.01
N THR A 142 -20.76 0.65 31.60
CA THR A 142 -20.17 -0.08 32.74
C THR A 142 -18.93 -0.88 32.33
N ASP A 143 -18.89 -1.44 31.11
CA ASP A 143 -17.76 -2.23 30.64
C ASP A 143 -16.68 -1.36 30.01
N LYS A 144 -15.51 -1.32 30.64
CA LYS A 144 -14.37 -0.50 30.18
C LYS A 144 -13.75 -0.99 28.87
N LYS A 145 -13.76 -2.31 28.59
CA LYS A 145 -13.13 -2.90 27.39
C LYS A 145 -13.84 -2.52 26.08
N PRO A 146 -15.13 -2.83 25.86
CA PRO A 146 -15.84 -2.43 24.65
C PRO A 146 -15.95 -0.91 24.52
N LEU A 147 -16.14 -0.19 25.63
CA LEU A 147 -16.14 1.28 25.64
C LEU A 147 -14.79 1.84 25.16
N GLY A 148 -13.67 1.33 25.64
CA GLY A 148 -12.34 1.77 25.20
C GLY A 148 -12.12 1.55 23.70
N LYS A 149 -12.48 0.38 23.16
CA LYS A 149 -12.42 0.10 21.72
C LYS A 149 -13.29 1.07 20.93
N TYR A 150 -14.53 1.27 21.37
CA TYR A 150 -15.46 2.20 20.76
C TYR A 150 -14.88 3.62 20.68
N LEU A 151 -14.30 4.14 21.77
CA LEU A 151 -13.72 5.48 21.79
C LEU A 151 -12.49 5.62 20.90
N ILE A 152 -11.67 4.58 20.75
CA ILE A 152 -10.54 4.57 19.82
C ILE A 152 -11.05 4.68 18.37
N LEU A 153 -12.07 3.91 18.02
CA LEU A 153 -12.67 3.94 16.68
C LEU A 153 -13.34 5.29 16.41
N ALA A 154 -14.11 5.80 17.37
CA ALA A 154 -14.73 7.12 17.30
C ALA A 154 -13.67 8.24 17.14
N GLY A 155 -12.53 8.14 17.84
CA GLY A 155 -11.44 9.11 17.68
C GLY A 155 -10.83 9.11 16.29
N ARG A 156 -10.59 7.93 15.71
CA ARG A 156 -10.12 7.81 14.31
C ARG A 156 -11.15 8.37 13.33
N PHE A 157 -12.43 8.07 13.55
CA PHE A 157 -13.55 8.59 12.77
C PHE A 157 -13.59 10.12 12.79
N TRP A 158 -13.65 10.74 13.97
CA TRP A 158 -13.80 12.19 14.10
C TRP A 158 -12.60 12.96 13.54
N LYS A 159 -11.39 12.39 13.66
CA LYS A 159 -10.20 12.96 13.03
C LYS A 159 -10.30 12.97 11.50
N ALA A 160 -10.64 11.83 10.89
CA ALA A 160 -10.79 11.71 9.45
C ALA A 160 -11.94 12.61 8.93
N GLU A 161 -13.02 12.71 9.70
CA GLU A 161 -14.16 13.58 9.41
C GLU A 161 -13.78 15.06 9.39
N LYS A 162 -13.07 15.55 10.41
CA LYS A 162 -12.62 16.95 10.44
C LYS A 162 -11.69 17.30 9.29
N GLN A 163 -10.83 16.35 8.90
CA GLN A 163 -9.94 16.53 7.75
C GLN A 163 -10.70 16.52 6.42
N ALA A 164 -11.72 15.68 6.27
CA ALA A 164 -12.56 15.66 5.07
C ALA A 164 -13.46 16.90 4.96
N GLU A 165 -14.06 17.33 6.07
CA GLU A 165 -14.85 18.56 6.19
C GLU A 165 -14.01 19.78 5.78
N PHE A 166 -12.80 19.90 6.33
CA PHE A 166 -11.89 20.99 5.98
C PHE A 166 -11.54 21.04 4.49
N LEU A 167 -11.31 19.88 3.85
CA LEU A 167 -11.06 19.83 2.41
C LEU A 167 -12.29 20.21 1.60
N ALA A 168 -13.47 19.77 2.01
CA ALA A 168 -14.74 20.14 1.36
C ALA A 168 -14.99 21.65 1.47
N ASP A 169 -14.72 22.25 2.63
CA ASP A 169 -14.83 23.69 2.85
C ASP A 169 -13.86 24.48 1.98
N GLN A 170 -12.60 24.04 1.88
CA GLN A 170 -11.61 24.66 0.98
C GLN A 170 -12.07 24.64 -0.48
N VAL A 171 -12.63 23.51 -0.93
CA VAL A 171 -13.21 23.39 -2.27
C VAL A 171 -14.39 24.35 -2.44
N ALA A 172 -15.28 24.42 -1.46
CA ALA A 172 -16.48 25.26 -1.51
C ALA A 172 -16.15 26.76 -1.64
N ILE A 173 -15.10 27.23 -0.96
CA ILE A 173 -14.62 28.61 -1.06
C ILE A 173 -13.59 28.82 -2.19
N ALA A 174 -13.41 27.83 -3.08
CA ALA A 174 -12.45 27.83 -4.19
C ALA A 174 -10.99 28.11 -3.76
N LYS A 175 -10.62 27.77 -2.51
CA LYS A 175 -9.27 27.93 -1.96
C LYS A 175 -8.49 26.61 -2.05
N ILE A 176 -8.41 26.07 -3.27
CA ILE A 176 -7.68 24.84 -3.56
C ILE A 176 -6.48 25.12 -4.47
N ASP A 177 -5.40 24.37 -4.24
CA ASP A 177 -4.14 24.46 -4.97
C ASP A 177 -3.84 23.14 -5.71
N SER A 178 -2.73 23.09 -6.43
CA SER A 178 -2.27 21.88 -7.15
C SER A 178 -2.00 20.68 -6.23
N THR A 179 -1.89 20.88 -4.91
CA THR A 179 -1.68 19.81 -3.94
C THR A 179 -2.98 19.15 -3.47
N PHE A 180 -4.14 19.72 -3.84
CA PHE A 180 -5.46 19.20 -3.47
C PHE A 180 -5.65 17.69 -3.75
N PRO A 181 -5.30 17.14 -4.93
CA PRO A 181 -5.42 15.70 -5.19
C PRO A 181 -4.61 14.84 -4.20
N GLY A 182 -3.43 15.31 -3.80
CA GLY A 182 -2.59 14.64 -2.81
C GLY A 182 -3.22 14.65 -1.42
N LYS A 183 -3.71 15.81 -0.97
CA LYS A 183 -4.44 15.96 0.30
C LYS A 183 -5.71 15.09 0.34
N ALA A 184 -6.49 15.10 -0.73
CA ALA A 184 -7.70 14.28 -0.86
C ALA A 184 -7.37 12.78 -0.79
N SER A 185 -6.26 12.35 -1.42
CA SER A 185 -5.80 10.96 -1.36
C SER A 185 -5.36 10.55 0.05
N LEU A 186 -4.67 11.44 0.77
CA LEU A 186 -4.25 11.18 2.15
C LEU A 186 -5.45 10.99 3.08
N VAL A 187 -6.46 11.86 2.97
CA VAL A 187 -7.68 11.74 3.78
C VAL A 187 -8.49 10.50 3.37
N TYR A 188 -8.56 10.19 2.07
CA TYR A 188 -9.17 8.96 1.57
C TYR A 188 -8.51 7.71 2.17
N ASP A 189 -7.18 7.68 2.26
CA ASP A 189 -6.45 6.56 2.84
C ASP A 189 -6.74 6.37 4.33
N GLN A 190 -6.86 7.47 5.09
CA GLN A 190 -7.27 7.39 6.49
C GLN A 190 -8.66 6.80 6.66
N TRP A 191 -9.61 7.21 5.81
CA TRP A 191 -10.94 6.62 5.79
C TRP A 191 -10.88 5.14 5.42
N ARG A 192 -10.11 4.76 4.39
CA ARG A 192 -9.94 3.37 3.98
C ARG A 192 -9.40 2.50 5.10
N GLU A 193 -8.37 2.95 5.82
CA GLU A 193 -7.83 2.21 6.97
C GLU A 193 -8.85 2.10 8.10
N LEU A 194 -9.62 3.16 8.36
CA LEU A 194 -10.70 3.11 9.34
C LEU A 194 -11.77 2.08 8.94
N THR A 195 -12.27 2.14 7.70
CA THR A 195 -13.30 1.23 7.18
C THR A 195 -12.86 -0.23 7.29
N ARG A 196 -11.61 -0.55 6.96
CA ARG A 196 -11.06 -1.91 7.17
C ARG A 196 -11.20 -2.37 8.62
N VAL A 197 -10.94 -1.47 9.57
CA VAL A 197 -11.05 -1.79 11.00
C VAL A 197 -12.52 -1.89 11.44
N LEU A 198 -13.41 -1.03 10.94
CA LEU A 198 -14.82 -1.00 11.33
C LEU A 198 -15.59 -2.27 10.93
N VAL A 199 -15.16 -2.97 9.88
CA VAL A 199 -15.79 -4.23 9.42
C VAL A 199 -15.58 -5.39 10.40
N TYR A 200 -14.52 -5.36 11.23
CA TYR A 200 -14.27 -6.44 12.19
C TYR A 200 -15.28 -6.46 13.32
N ASN A 201 -15.62 -7.68 13.79
CA ASN A 201 -16.41 -7.83 15.00
C ASN A 201 -15.57 -7.48 16.24
N HIS A 202 -15.85 -6.31 16.81
CA HIS A 202 -15.16 -5.80 18.00
C HIS A 202 -15.73 -6.31 19.33
N ASN A 203 -16.79 -7.13 19.28
CA ASN A 203 -17.65 -7.51 20.41
C ASN A 203 -18.16 -6.28 21.18
N LEU A 204 -18.65 -5.29 20.43
CA LEU A 204 -19.26 -4.09 20.99
C LEU A 204 -20.68 -4.38 21.47
N ARG A 205 -21.16 -3.54 22.36
CA ARG A 205 -22.55 -3.58 22.81
C ARG A 205 -23.47 -3.00 21.71
N PRO A 206 -24.77 -3.34 21.71
CA PRO A 206 -25.65 -3.05 20.57
C PRO A 206 -25.69 -1.58 20.16
N VAL A 207 -25.78 -0.63 21.10
CA VAL A 207 -25.84 0.80 20.77
C VAL A 207 -24.50 1.31 20.25
N MET A 208 -23.38 0.88 20.85
CA MET A 208 -22.05 1.17 20.30
C MET A 208 -21.89 0.63 18.88
N GLN A 209 -22.38 -0.58 18.61
CA GLN A 209 -22.30 -1.20 17.28
C GLN A 209 -23.15 -0.44 16.25
N GLN A 210 -24.37 -0.03 16.62
CA GLN A 210 -25.23 0.79 15.74
C GLN A 210 -24.53 2.09 15.33
N ARG A 211 -23.89 2.77 16.29
CA ARG A 211 -23.15 4.01 16.03
C ARG A 211 -21.92 3.77 15.15
N ILE A 212 -21.21 2.66 15.35
CA ILE A 212 -20.09 2.25 14.48
C ILE A 212 -20.56 1.95 13.06
N ASN A 213 -21.73 1.33 12.88
CA ASN A 213 -22.29 1.10 11.54
C ASN A 213 -22.61 2.44 10.84
N MET A 214 -23.15 3.42 11.57
CA MET A 214 -23.39 4.77 11.04
C MET A 214 -22.07 5.48 10.68
N MET A 215 -21.02 5.35 11.51
CA MET A 215 -19.68 5.85 11.19
C MET A 215 -19.11 5.21 9.93
N HIS A 216 -19.33 3.91 9.73
CA HIS A 216 -18.92 3.18 8.54
C HIS A 216 -19.65 3.68 7.27
N ASP A 217 -20.94 3.96 7.36
CA ASP A 217 -21.72 4.50 6.24
C ASP A 217 -21.27 5.92 5.86
N VAL A 218 -21.00 6.77 6.86
CA VAL A 218 -20.39 8.09 6.64
C VAL A 218 -19.03 7.95 5.98
N ALA A 219 -18.17 7.03 6.47
CA ALA A 219 -16.84 6.79 5.92
C ALA A 219 -16.88 6.45 4.42
N ASN A 220 -17.76 5.52 4.03
CA ASN A 220 -17.91 5.11 2.63
C ASN A 220 -18.34 6.28 1.73
N ARG A 221 -19.28 7.11 2.20
CA ARG A 221 -19.74 8.29 1.46
C ARG A 221 -18.66 9.35 1.36
N ARG A 222 -17.91 9.59 2.44
CA ARG A 222 -16.76 10.50 2.44
C ARG A 222 -15.69 10.03 1.45
N MET A 223 -15.33 8.74 1.47
CA MET A 223 -14.41 8.13 0.50
C MET A 223 -14.86 8.34 -0.94
N GLN A 224 -16.13 8.03 -1.24
CA GLN A 224 -16.70 8.22 -2.59
C GLN A 224 -16.64 9.69 -3.01
N SER A 225 -17.01 10.61 -2.11
CA SER A 225 -16.97 12.05 -2.40
C SER A 225 -15.55 12.56 -2.67
N LEU A 226 -14.55 12.11 -1.89
CA LEU A 226 -13.14 12.47 -2.06
C LEU A 226 -12.57 11.95 -3.38
N GLN A 227 -12.94 10.72 -3.75
CA GLN A 227 -12.58 10.14 -5.03
C GLN A 227 -13.16 10.96 -6.19
N GLN A 228 -14.47 11.25 -6.15
CA GLN A 228 -15.15 12.05 -7.17
C GLN A 228 -14.57 13.47 -7.27
N MET A 229 -14.30 14.13 -6.14
CA MET A 229 -13.68 15.46 -6.12
C MET A 229 -12.29 15.45 -6.79
N ARG A 230 -11.48 14.43 -6.51
CA ARG A 230 -10.15 14.26 -7.12
C ARG A 230 -10.23 14.02 -8.63
N GLU A 231 -11.13 13.15 -9.06
CA GLU A 231 -11.37 12.85 -10.49
C GLU A 231 -11.90 14.08 -11.23
N ASN A 232 -12.83 14.83 -10.63
CA ASN A 232 -13.31 16.08 -11.20
C ASN A 232 -12.16 17.08 -11.37
N TYR A 233 -11.32 17.24 -10.35
CA TYR A 233 -10.16 18.13 -10.41
C TYR A 233 -9.20 17.75 -11.54
N SER A 234 -8.86 16.46 -11.68
CA SER A 234 -7.94 16.01 -12.74
C SER A 234 -8.50 16.18 -14.16
N LEU A 235 -9.83 16.16 -14.30
CA LEU A 235 -10.54 16.42 -15.54
C LEU A 235 -10.82 17.91 -15.80
N GLY A 236 -10.33 18.81 -14.94
CA GLY A 236 -10.58 20.26 -15.04
C GLY A 236 -12.04 20.67 -14.77
N ARG A 237 -12.82 19.80 -14.14
CA ARG A 237 -14.21 20.07 -13.73
C ARG A 237 -14.23 20.63 -12.30
N PRO A 238 -15.29 21.34 -11.90
CA PRO A 238 -15.47 21.76 -10.51
C PRO A 238 -15.38 20.54 -9.57
N PRO A 239 -14.47 20.51 -8.58
CA PRO A 239 -14.33 19.36 -7.69
C PRO A 239 -15.61 19.05 -6.94
N MET A 240 -16.30 20.10 -6.46
CA MET A 240 -17.64 20.00 -5.88
C MET A 240 -18.70 20.15 -6.98
N ASN A 241 -19.23 19.04 -7.47
CA ASN A 241 -20.32 19.00 -8.45
C ASN A 241 -21.63 18.47 -7.82
N SER A 242 -22.73 18.44 -8.58
CA SER A 242 -24.01 17.95 -8.07
C SER A 242 -24.00 16.49 -7.61
N GLU A 243 -23.13 15.65 -8.18
CA GLU A 243 -23.02 14.24 -7.80
C GLU A 243 -22.34 14.11 -6.43
N VAL A 244 -21.24 14.83 -6.21
CA VAL A 244 -20.56 14.92 -4.91
C VAL A 244 -21.53 15.42 -3.83
N LEU A 245 -22.31 16.46 -4.15
CA LEU A 245 -23.32 16.99 -3.22
C LEU A 245 -24.41 15.96 -2.90
N LYS A 246 -24.89 15.18 -3.87
CA LYS A 246 -25.85 14.09 -3.63
C LYS A 246 -25.26 12.99 -2.73
N THR A 247 -24.00 12.64 -2.94
CA THR A 247 -23.28 11.65 -2.11
C THR A 247 -23.17 12.13 -0.66
N LEU A 248 -22.92 13.43 -0.46
CA LEU A 248 -22.74 14.06 0.85
C LEU A 248 -24.05 14.48 1.53
N ALA A 249 -25.17 14.60 0.80
CA ALA A 249 -26.44 15.06 1.35
C ALA A 249 -26.87 14.37 2.66
N PRO A 250 -26.81 13.02 2.80
CA PRO A 250 -27.19 12.37 4.06
C PRO A 250 -26.11 12.43 5.14
N VAL A 251 -24.88 12.82 4.82
CA VAL A 251 -23.75 12.80 5.76
C VAL A 251 -24.00 13.76 6.93
N GLU A 252 -24.49 14.98 6.67
CA GLU A 252 -24.73 15.94 7.75
C GLU A 252 -25.79 15.43 8.74
N ASP A 253 -26.85 14.80 8.25
CA ASP A 253 -27.91 14.21 9.06
C ASP A 253 -27.37 13.06 9.94
N MET A 254 -26.53 12.19 9.38
CA MET A 254 -25.88 11.12 10.14
C MET A 254 -24.91 11.66 11.18
N LEU A 255 -24.14 12.70 10.85
CA LEU A 255 -23.23 13.35 11.79
C LEU A 255 -24.00 14.04 12.92
N TYR A 256 -25.15 14.64 12.62
CA TYR A 256 -26.04 15.22 13.62
C TYR A 256 -26.53 14.16 14.61
N GLU A 257 -26.97 13.00 14.12
CA GLU A 257 -27.37 11.87 14.96
C GLU A 257 -26.19 11.31 15.78
N LEU A 258 -25.02 11.16 15.18
CA LEU A 258 -23.80 10.78 15.89
C LEU A 258 -23.43 11.78 16.98
N ARG A 259 -23.68 13.08 16.81
CA ARG A 259 -23.44 14.09 17.86
C ARG A 259 -24.49 14.07 18.97
N GLY A 260 -25.50 13.18 18.90
CA GLY A 260 -26.57 13.07 19.90
C GLY A 260 -27.80 13.94 19.58
N GLY A 261 -27.84 14.55 18.39
CA GLY A 261 -29.05 15.15 17.87
C GLY A 261 -30.11 14.08 17.62
N LYS A 262 -31.36 14.37 17.99
CA LYS A 262 -32.49 13.53 17.57
C LYS A 262 -32.97 14.10 16.25
N GLN A 263 -32.89 13.34 15.15
CA GLN A 263 -33.60 13.74 13.93
C GLN A 263 -35.08 13.99 14.27
N PRO A 264 -35.73 15.02 13.70
CA PRO A 264 -37.17 15.01 13.65
C PRO A 264 -37.55 13.75 12.88
N THR A 265 -38.20 12.81 13.56
CA THR A 265 -38.75 11.62 12.93
C THR A 265 -39.64 12.08 11.78
N HIS A 266 -39.15 11.99 10.54
CA HIS A 266 -40.03 11.79 9.40
C HIS A 266 -40.60 10.39 9.55
N HIS A 267 -41.60 10.26 10.44
CA HIS A 267 -42.61 9.23 10.32
C HIS A 267 -43.21 9.44 8.94
N ILE A 268 -42.73 8.70 7.96
CA ILE A 268 -43.50 8.42 6.76
C ILE A 268 -44.64 7.53 7.26
N ASP A 269 -45.70 8.16 7.73
CA ASP A 269 -46.98 7.51 7.94
C ASP A 269 -47.50 7.11 6.55
N LEU A 270 -47.21 5.87 6.13
CA LEU A 270 -47.71 5.28 4.88
C LEU A 270 -49.23 4.97 4.94
N THR A 271 -49.97 5.62 5.82
CA THR A 271 -51.40 5.35 6.07
C THR A 271 -52.36 6.39 5.49
N VAL A 272 -51.89 7.36 4.70
CA VAL A 272 -52.79 8.28 3.98
C VAL A 272 -52.48 8.30 2.49
N ALA A 273 -52.77 7.18 1.84
CA ALA A 273 -53.10 7.14 0.42
C ALA A 273 -54.21 6.09 0.21
N ARG A 274 -55.44 6.51 0.50
CA ARG A 274 -56.67 5.96 -0.06
C ARG A 274 -57.56 7.12 -0.49
#